data_AF-A0AB38E2S9-F1
#
_entry.id   AF-A0AB38E2S9-F1
#
_cell.length_a   1.000
_cell.length_b   1.000
_cell.length_c   1.000
_cell.angle_alpha   90.00
_cell.angle_beta   90.00
_cell.angle_gamma   90.00
#
_symmetry.space_group_name_H-M   'P 1'
#
loop_
_entity.id
_entity.type
_entity.pdbx_description
1 polymer ?
#
loop_
_entity_poly.entity_id
_entity_poly.type
_entity_poly.pdbx_seq_one_letter_code
_entity_poly.pdbx_strand_id
1 'polypeptide(L)'
;MAGKQKQTIRQRLRSISARSSFQALKTLGDIRAELRPDAYRRLRDELKVCAPAHRGLLGAFASTPRSLAYNGPITPVTLANEMKWSLVIFEGNVHRLNAYLSLKLSAQESLAAQDWSKVLAIANEVLRQTGWSFWALDLKTAALQACHGLSDAKAFLQGVRAESTDMPLALYSTILLDRIDDTFSSVCRILCNRGLGYR
;
A
#
# COMPACT_ATOMS: atom_id res chain seq x y z
N MET A 1 39.74 -17.10 -16.53
CA MET A 1 38.61 -17.69 -15.77
C MET A 1 37.47 -16.68 -15.57
N ALA A 2 36.90 -16.15 -16.66
CA ALA A 2 35.87 -15.08 -16.62
C ALA A 2 34.48 -15.55 -17.12
N GLY A 3 34.29 -16.85 -17.30
CA GLY A 3 33.12 -17.44 -17.96
C GLY A 3 32.00 -17.94 -17.04
N LYS A 4 32.18 -17.97 -15.72
CA LYS A 4 31.21 -18.56 -14.77
C LYS A 4 30.29 -17.54 -14.06
N GLN A 5 30.61 -16.25 -14.11
CA GLN A 5 29.87 -15.20 -13.37
C GLN A 5 28.68 -14.59 -14.14
N LYS A 6 28.54 -14.93 -15.43
CA LYS A 6 27.38 -14.63 -16.27
C LYS A 6 26.37 -15.78 -16.27
N GLN A 7 26.13 -16.42 -15.12
CA GLN A 7 24.80 -16.97 -14.91
C GLN A 7 23.88 -15.76 -14.83
N THR A 8 23.32 -15.40 -15.99
CA THR A 8 22.84 -14.05 -16.30
C THR A 8 21.87 -13.64 -15.20
N ILE A 9 21.92 -12.41 -14.68
CA ILE A 9 20.96 -11.90 -13.67
C ILE A 9 19.53 -12.33 -14.02
N ARG A 10 19.18 -12.30 -15.32
CA ARG A 10 17.94 -12.84 -15.91
C ARG A 10 17.67 -14.33 -15.63
N GLN A 11 18.66 -15.22 -15.72
CA GLN A 11 18.51 -16.65 -15.36
C GLN A 11 18.24 -16.83 -13.87
N ARG A 12 18.97 -16.11 -13.00
CA ARG A 12 18.71 -16.13 -11.55
C ARG A 12 17.32 -15.57 -11.23
N LEU A 13 16.93 -14.45 -11.85
CA LEU A 13 15.58 -13.88 -11.69
C LEU A 13 14.48 -14.81 -12.22
N ARG A 14 14.66 -15.48 -13.37
CA ARG A 14 13.69 -16.46 -13.87
C ARG A 14 13.53 -17.66 -12.95
N SER A 15 14.59 -18.10 -12.27
CA SER A 15 14.50 -19.19 -11.28
C SER A 15 13.65 -18.85 -10.05
N ILE A 16 13.29 -17.57 -9.89
CA ILE A 16 12.42 -17.09 -8.81
C ILE A 16 10.94 -17.41 -9.07
N SER A 17 10.49 -17.59 -10.32
CA SER A 17 9.06 -17.75 -10.65
C SER A 17 8.43 -19.03 -10.09
N ALA A 18 9.24 -20.02 -9.72
CA ALA A 18 8.80 -21.31 -9.19
C ALA A 18 8.94 -21.42 -7.65
N ARG A 19 9.31 -20.33 -6.96
CA ARG A 19 9.69 -20.36 -5.53
C ARG A 19 8.80 -19.46 -4.69
N SER A 20 8.76 -19.72 -3.38
CA SER A 20 8.02 -18.89 -2.42
C SER A 20 8.51 -17.43 -2.42
N SER A 21 7.63 -16.48 -2.12
CA SER A 21 7.92 -15.04 -2.05
C SER A 21 9.12 -14.70 -1.15
N PHE A 22 9.35 -15.48 -0.11
CA PHE A 22 10.52 -15.35 0.76
C PHE A 22 11.83 -15.64 0.03
N GLN A 23 11.90 -16.78 -0.67
CA GLN A 23 13.09 -17.19 -1.41
C GLN A 23 13.37 -16.24 -2.59
N ALA A 24 12.32 -15.65 -3.15
CA ALA A 24 12.40 -14.59 -4.14
C ALA A 24 13.11 -13.34 -3.60
N LEU A 25 12.69 -12.84 -2.43
CA LEU A 25 13.28 -11.67 -1.78
C LEU A 25 14.71 -11.93 -1.34
N LYS A 26 15.01 -13.12 -0.80
CA LYS A 26 16.38 -13.51 -0.43
C LYS A 26 17.30 -13.53 -1.65
N THR A 27 16.87 -14.16 -2.74
CA THR A 27 17.66 -14.23 -3.99
C THR A 27 17.91 -12.83 -4.57
N LEU A 28 16.91 -11.95 -4.51
CA LEU A 28 17.08 -10.55 -4.91
C LEU A 28 18.07 -9.81 -4.00
N GLY A 29 18.00 -10.05 -2.68
CA GLY A 29 18.95 -9.52 -1.70
C GLY A 29 20.39 -9.96 -1.97
N ASP A 30 20.60 -11.23 -2.28
CA ASP A 30 21.92 -11.79 -2.59
C ASP A 30 22.48 -11.19 -3.89
N ILE A 31 21.67 -11.14 -4.96
CA ILE A 31 22.07 -10.50 -6.23
C ILE A 31 22.45 -9.03 -5.99
N ARG A 32 21.68 -8.31 -5.17
CA ARG A 32 21.93 -6.91 -4.87
C ARG A 32 23.20 -6.70 -4.04
N ALA A 33 23.50 -7.59 -3.11
CA ALA A 33 24.72 -7.55 -2.30
C ALA A 33 25.98 -7.85 -3.13
N GLU A 34 25.87 -8.69 -4.16
CA GLU A 34 26.95 -9.01 -5.08
C GLU A 34 27.23 -7.90 -6.12
N LEU A 35 26.25 -7.06 -6.42
CA LEU A 35 26.32 -6.06 -7.49
C LEU A 35 26.93 -4.73 -7.02
N ARG A 36 27.71 -4.11 -7.92
CA ARG A 36 28.11 -2.70 -7.78
C ARG A 36 26.89 -1.78 -7.96
N PRO A 37 26.84 -0.62 -7.27
CA PRO A 37 25.69 0.27 -7.33
C PRO A 37 25.31 0.75 -8.74
N ASP A 38 26.29 0.90 -9.64
CA ASP A 38 26.05 1.32 -11.04
C ASP A 38 25.20 0.30 -11.81
N ALA A 39 25.19 -0.97 -11.38
CA ALA A 39 24.42 -2.05 -12.01
C ALA A 39 22.97 -2.15 -11.48
N TYR A 40 22.58 -1.35 -10.49
CA TYR A 40 21.23 -1.41 -9.91
C TYR A 40 20.13 -1.04 -10.90
N ARG A 41 20.37 -0.09 -11.81
CA ARG A 41 19.40 0.25 -12.87
C ARG A 41 19.12 -0.95 -13.78
N ARG A 42 20.18 -1.66 -14.18
CA ARG A 42 20.06 -2.88 -14.98
C ARG A 42 19.28 -3.96 -14.23
N LEU A 43 19.53 -4.14 -12.93
CA LEU A 43 18.78 -5.10 -12.11
C LEU A 43 17.29 -4.74 -12.07
N ARG A 44 16.93 -3.47 -11.87
CA ARG A 44 15.54 -2.99 -11.90
C ARG A 44 14.87 -3.27 -13.25
N ASP A 45 15.55 -3.00 -14.35
CA ASP A 45 14.95 -3.14 -15.68
C ASP A 45 14.75 -4.64 -16.02
N GLU A 46 15.68 -5.51 -15.65
CA GLU A 46 15.51 -6.97 -15.76
C GLU A 46 14.39 -7.50 -14.84
N LEU A 47 14.25 -6.93 -13.64
CA LEU A 47 13.13 -7.23 -12.74
C LEU A 47 11.79 -6.87 -13.39
N LYS A 48 11.66 -5.69 -14.01
CA LYS A 48 10.44 -5.28 -14.72
C LYS A 48 10.10 -6.21 -15.88
N VAL A 49 11.09 -6.66 -16.64
CA VAL A 49 10.89 -7.59 -17.76
C VAL A 49 10.47 -8.97 -17.27
N CYS A 50 10.97 -9.41 -16.12
CA CYS A 50 10.61 -10.69 -15.53
C CYS A 50 9.32 -10.61 -14.68
N ALA A 51 8.90 -9.41 -14.26
CA ALA A 51 7.74 -9.15 -13.40
C ALA A 51 6.38 -9.70 -13.90
N PRO A 52 6.06 -9.84 -15.20
CA PRO A 52 4.83 -10.51 -15.63
C PRO A 52 4.73 -11.97 -15.14
N ALA A 53 5.87 -12.65 -15.00
CA ALA A 53 5.98 -13.98 -14.41
C ALA A 53 6.13 -13.96 -12.87
N HIS A 54 6.22 -12.76 -12.27
CA HIS A 54 6.45 -12.53 -10.86
C HIS A 54 5.53 -11.43 -10.31
N ARG A 55 4.22 -11.44 -10.63
CA ARG A 55 3.23 -10.57 -9.94
C ARG A 55 3.36 -10.70 -8.42
N GLY A 56 3.84 -11.84 -7.94
CA GLY A 56 4.20 -12.09 -6.55
C GLY A 56 5.52 -11.49 -6.04
N LEU A 57 6.43 -10.89 -6.83
CA LEU A 57 7.65 -10.22 -6.32
C LEU A 57 7.39 -8.75 -5.97
N LEU A 58 6.57 -8.05 -6.78
CA LEU A 58 6.07 -6.71 -6.44
C LEU A 58 4.82 -6.79 -5.53
N GLY A 59 4.02 -7.85 -5.66
CA GLY A 59 3.01 -8.24 -4.65
C GLY A 59 3.60 -8.91 -3.40
N ALA A 60 4.90 -9.27 -3.39
CA ALA A 60 5.65 -9.67 -2.19
C ALA A 60 6.18 -8.47 -1.40
N PHE A 61 5.92 -7.24 -1.85
CA PHE A 61 5.84 -6.12 -0.91
C PHE A 61 4.57 -6.31 -0.07
N ALA A 62 4.71 -7.25 0.86
CA ALA A 62 3.81 -7.60 1.94
C ALA A 62 2.31 -7.40 1.71
N SER A 63 1.63 -8.48 1.33
CA SER A 63 0.17 -8.56 1.39
C SER A 63 -0.37 -8.50 2.83
N THR A 64 0.48 -8.69 3.84
CA THR A 64 0.11 -8.57 5.26
C THR A 64 1.23 -7.92 6.09
N PRO A 65 0.91 -7.08 7.09
CA PRO A 65 1.92 -6.55 8.04
C PRO A 65 2.76 -7.66 8.70
N ARG A 66 2.17 -8.84 8.92
CA ARG A 66 2.87 -10.04 9.42
C ARG A 66 3.96 -10.53 8.45
N SER A 67 3.74 -10.43 7.15
CA SER A 67 4.76 -10.77 6.16
C SER A 67 5.94 -9.78 6.13
N LEU A 68 5.76 -8.52 6.55
CA LEU A 68 6.90 -7.59 6.78
C LEU A 68 7.77 -8.04 7.96
N ALA A 69 7.16 -8.60 9.01
CA ALA A 69 7.87 -9.07 10.21
C ALA A 69 8.57 -10.44 10.00
N TYR A 70 8.02 -11.32 9.16
CA TYR A 70 8.57 -12.66 8.91
C TYR A 70 9.47 -12.78 7.67
N ASN A 71 9.36 -11.86 6.70
CA ASN A 71 10.32 -11.77 5.61
C ASN A 71 11.60 -11.12 6.14
N GLY A 72 12.39 -11.93 6.86
CA GLY A 72 13.65 -11.58 7.49
C GLY A 72 14.64 -10.87 6.55
N PRO A 73 15.72 -10.30 7.12
CA PRO A 73 16.48 -9.24 6.48
C PRO A 73 16.99 -9.71 5.12
N ILE A 74 16.54 -9.02 4.07
CA ILE A 74 17.23 -8.95 2.80
C ILE A 74 18.72 -8.78 3.12
N THR A 75 19.59 -9.55 2.47
CA THR A 75 21.04 -9.53 2.70
C THR A 75 21.51 -8.08 2.84
N PRO A 76 22.00 -7.69 4.05
CA PRO A 76 22.24 -6.29 4.37
C PRO A 76 23.39 -5.78 3.52
N VAL A 77 23.22 -4.58 2.96
CA VAL A 77 24.31 -3.84 2.31
C VAL A 77 24.57 -2.56 3.12
N THR A 78 25.65 -1.87 2.80
CA THR A 78 25.94 -0.57 3.44
C THR A 78 24.77 0.40 3.22
N LEU A 79 24.53 1.30 4.18
CA LEU A 79 23.45 2.29 4.09
C LEU A 79 23.53 3.11 2.78
N ALA A 80 24.74 3.43 2.32
CA ALA A 80 24.95 4.12 1.05
C ALA A 80 24.43 3.31 -0.15
N ASN A 81 24.63 1.99 -0.15
CA ASN A 81 24.14 1.11 -1.20
C ASN A 81 22.63 0.87 -1.08
N GLU A 82 22.08 0.82 0.14
CA GLU A 82 20.63 0.81 0.37
C GLU A 82 19.98 2.05 -0.25
N MET A 83 20.51 3.24 0.05
CA MET A 83 19.99 4.49 -0.50
C MET A 83 20.05 4.53 -2.03
N LYS A 84 21.18 4.10 -2.63
CA LYS A 84 21.31 4.02 -4.09
C LYS A 84 20.32 3.02 -4.71
N TRP A 85 20.10 1.88 -4.06
CA TRP A 85 19.12 0.90 -4.50
C TRP A 85 17.68 1.46 -4.45
N SER A 86 17.29 2.05 -3.31
CA SER A 86 15.99 2.69 -3.14
C SER A 86 15.76 3.78 -4.19
N LEU A 87 16.75 4.64 -4.42
CA LEU A 87 16.66 5.70 -5.44
C LEU A 87 16.33 5.11 -6.82
N VAL A 88 17.04 4.05 -7.23
CA VAL A 88 16.80 3.41 -8.54
C VAL A 88 15.41 2.78 -8.63
N ILE A 89 14.95 2.12 -7.57
CA ILE A 89 13.61 1.50 -7.51
C ILE A 89 12.51 2.58 -7.61
N PHE A 90 12.68 3.70 -6.92
CA PHE A 90 11.69 4.76 -6.87
C PHE A 90 11.80 5.76 -8.03
N GLU A 91 12.92 5.83 -8.76
CA GLU A 91 13.17 6.76 -9.89
C GLU A 91 12.00 6.80 -10.89
N GLY A 92 11.41 5.64 -11.21
CA GLY A 92 10.26 5.54 -12.13
C GLY A 92 8.90 5.87 -11.52
N ASN A 93 8.80 5.99 -10.19
CA ASN A 93 7.57 6.17 -9.44
C ASN A 93 7.51 7.52 -8.69
N VAL A 94 8.55 8.36 -8.77
CA VAL A 94 8.65 9.65 -8.06
C VAL A 94 7.40 10.51 -8.28
N HIS A 95 6.94 10.63 -9.53
CA HIS A 95 5.74 11.41 -9.85
C HIS A 95 4.49 10.89 -9.14
N ARG A 96 4.31 9.57 -9.04
CA ARG A 96 3.16 8.95 -8.34
C ARG A 96 3.26 9.14 -6.83
N LEU A 97 4.46 9.01 -6.27
CA LEU A 97 4.71 9.26 -4.85
C LEU A 97 4.41 10.71 -4.50
N ASN A 98 4.89 11.66 -5.29
CA ASN A 98 4.64 13.09 -5.07
C ASN A 98 3.15 13.44 -5.24
N ALA A 99 2.47 12.86 -6.22
CA ALA A 99 1.03 13.03 -6.38
C ALA A 99 0.25 12.51 -5.17
N TYR A 100 0.59 11.30 -4.69
CA TYR A 100 -0.01 10.72 -3.49
C TYR A 100 0.26 11.57 -2.23
N LEU A 101 1.49 12.05 -2.04
CA LEU A 101 1.84 12.93 -0.92
C LEU A 101 1.06 14.24 -0.96
N SER A 102 0.89 14.82 -2.15
CA SER A 102 0.11 16.05 -2.35
C SER A 102 -1.37 15.83 -2.00
N LEU A 103 -1.96 14.72 -2.46
CA LEU A 103 -3.33 14.34 -2.10
C LEU A 103 -3.48 14.12 -0.59
N LYS A 104 -2.51 13.46 0.04
CA LYS A 104 -2.51 13.22 1.49
C LYS A 104 -2.46 14.52 2.28
N LEU A 105 -1.59 15.47 1.91
CA LEU A 105 -1.52 16.78 2.56
C LEU A 105 -2.84 17.54 2.40
N SER A 106 -3.39 17.57 1.18
CA SER A 106 -4.70 18.20 0.90
C SER A 106 -5.83 17.57 1.71
N ALA A 107 -5.80 16.25 1.91
CA ALA A 107 -6.76 15.55 2.76
C ALA A 107 -6.62 15.97 4.23
N GLN A 108 -5.39 16.10 4.75
CA GLN A 108 -5.14 16.53 6.13
C GLN A 108 -5.61 17.96 6.39
N GLU A 109 -5.34 18.87 5.46
CA GLU A 109 -5.84 20.25 5.54
C GLU A 109 -7.37 20.29 5.53
N SER A 110 -8.01 19.52 4.64
CA SER A 110 -9.46 19.46 4.53
C SER A 110 -10.11 18.81 5.77
N LEU A 111 -9.47 17.79 6.35
CA LEU A 111 -9.88 17.18 7.62
C LEU A 111 -9.79 18.17 8.79
N ALA A 112 -8.69 18.94 8.87
CA ALA A 112 -8.52 19.96 9.90
C ALA A 112 -9.57 21.07 9.79
N ALA A 113 -9.96 21.42 8.57
CA ALA A 113 -11.04 22.37 8.28
C ALA A 113 -12.46 21.78 8.41
N GLN A 114 -12.59 20.47 8.69
CA GLN A 114 -13.85 19.73 8.69
C GLN A 114 -14.64 19.84 7.37
N ASP A 115 -13.96 20.07 6.26
CA ASP A 115 -14.57 20.07 4.92
C ASP A 115 -14.68 18.64 4.40
N TRP A 116 -15.68 17.92 4.91
CA TRP A 116 -15.92 16.52 4.58
C TRP A 116 -16.26 16.29 3.11
N SER A 117 -16.81 17.30 2.42
CA SER A 117 -17.12 17.25 0.99
C SER A 117 -15.85 17.13 0.16
N LYS A 118 -14.83 17.94 0.48
CA LYS A 118 -13.53 17.91 -0.17
C LYS A 118 -12.74 16.68 0.22
N VAL A 119 -12.83 16.23 1.47
CA VAL A 119 -12.24 14.96 1.92
C VAL A 119 -12.80 13.79 1.11
N LEU A 120 -14.11 13.74 0.88
CA LEU A 120 -14.76 12.70 0.07
C LEU A 120 -14.27 12.72 -1.38
N ALA A 121 -14.14 13.91 -1.99
CA ALA A 121 -13.59 14.07 -3.33
C ALA A 121 -12.15 13.56 -3.42
N ILE A 122 -11.30 13.91 -2.46
CA ILE A 122 -9.90 13.44 -2.40
C ILE A 122 -9.85 11.92 -2.21
N ALA A 123 -10.69 11.34 -1.35
CA ALA A 123 -10.73 9.90 -1.14
C ALA A 123 -11.13 9.14 -2.42
N ASN A 124 -12.11 9.65 -3.17
CA ASN A 124 -12.49 9.09 -4.47
C ASN A 124 -11.33 9.18 -5.49
N GLU A 125 -10.62 10.30 -5.52
CA GLU A 125 -9.49 10.48 -6.43
C GLU A 125 -8.32 9.55 -6.11
N VAL A 126 -8.01 9.36 -4.82
CA VAL A 126 -7.01 8.39 -4.38
C VAL A 126 -7.39 6.98 -4.81
N LEU A 127 -8.62 6.55 -4.55
CA LEU A 127 -9.10 5.23 -4.96
C LEU A 127 -9.01 5.03 -6.49
N ARG A 128 -9.34 6.07 -7.27
CA ARG A 128 -9.24 6.03 -8.72
C ARG A 128 -7.80 5.91 -9.22
N GLN A 129 -6.85 6.60 -8.59
CA GLN A 129 -5.44 6.61 -9.01
C GLN A 129 -4.65 5.39 -8.54
N THR A 130 -4.87 4.94 -7.31
CA THR A 130 -4.04 3.93 -6.65
C THR A 130 -4.75 2.61 -6.39
N GLY A 131 -6.06 2.54 -6.62
CA GLY A 131 -6.88 1.42 -6.19
C GLY A 131 -7.08 1.40 -4.68
N TRP A 132 -7.43 0.22 -4.16
CA TRP A 132 -7.73 0.02 -2.75
C TRP A 132 -6.50 0.17 -1.85
N SER A 133 -6.64 0.95 -0.79
CA SER A 133 -5.71 0.98 0.34
C SER A 133 -6.49 1.18 1.63
N PHE A 134 -5.96 0.69 2.76
CA PHE A 134 -6.61 0.86 4.07
C PHE A 134 -6.84 2.33 4.39
N TRP A 135 -5.86 3.18 4.09
CA TRP A 135 -5.98 4.63 4.28
C TRP A 135 -7.12 5.25 3.44
N ALA A 136 -7.22 4.89 2.16
CA ALA A 136 -8.27 5.41 1.30
C ALA A 136 -9.67 4.90 1.69
N LEU A 137 -9.75 3.65 2.18
CA LEU A 137 -10.99 3.09 2.72
C LEU A 137 -11.44 3.82 3.98
N ASP A 138 -10.55 4.04 4.95
CA ASP A 138 -10.88 4.78 6.17
C ASP A 138 -11.35 6.20 5.84
N LEU A 139 -10.60 6.89 4.97
CA LEU A 139 -10.89 8.26 4.58
C LEU A 139 -12.25 8.38 3.89
N LYS A 140 -12.54 7.50 2.92
CA LYS A 140 -13.83 7.51 2.21
C LYS A 140 -14.98 7.15 3.13
N THR A 141 -14.81 6.14 3.96
CA THR A 141 -15.83 5.70 4.92
C THR A 141 -16.18 6.81 5.90
N ALA A 142 -15.18 7.46 6.50
CA ALA A 142 -15.39 8.58 7.42
C ALA A 142 -16.08 9.77 6.72
N ALA A 143 -15.65 10.09 5.50
CA ALA A 143 -16.23 11.19 4.74
C ALA A 143 -17.67 10.90 4.28
N LEU A 144 -17.97 9.67 3.83
CA LEU A 144 -19.33 9.25 3.50
C LEU A 144 -20.24 9.33 4.73
N GLN A 145 -19.75 8.86 5.89
CA GLN A 145 -20.52 8.93 7.12
C GLN A 145 -20.81 10.39 7.53
N ALA A 146 -19.84 11.29 7.39
CA ALA A 146 -20.00 12.70 7.73
C ALA A 146 -20.91 13.45 6.74
N CYS A 147 -20.83 13.15 5.45
CA CYS A 147 -21.59 13.84 4.40
C CYS A 147 -23.01 13.29 4.20
N HIS A 148 -23.16 11.96 4.25
CA HIS A 148 -24.38 11.26 3.83
C HIS A 148 -24.94 10.32 4.89
N GLY A 149 -24.26 10.20 6.03
CA GLY A 149 -24.71 9.39 7.15
C GLY A 149 -24.29 7.92 7.07
N LEU A 150 -24.74 7.17 8.08
CA LEU A 150 -24.28 5.82 8.35
C LEU A 150 -24.65 4.81 7.26
N SER A 151 -25.81 4.97 6.63
CA SER A 151 -26.32 4.07 5.58
C SER A 151 -25.36 3.96 4.42
N ASP A 152 -24.84 5.10 3.99
CA ASP A 152 -24.02 5.20 2.77
C ASP A 152 -22.61 4.69 3.02
N ALA A 153 -22.07 4.96 4.20
CA ALA A 153 -20.81 4.36 4.64
C ALA A 153 -20.90 2.82 4.70
N LYS A 154 -22.00 2.28 5.22
CA LYS A 154 -22.24 0.82 5.27
C LYS A 154 -22.42 0.22 3.89
N ALA A 155 -23.26 0.82 3.05
CA ALA A 155 -23.50 0.37 1.68
C ALA A 155 -22.18 0.34 0.88
N PHE A 156 -21.35 1.37 1.03
CA PHE A 156 -20.02 1.41 0.44
C PHE A 156 -19.15 0.24 0.92
N LEU A 157 -18.99 0.03 2.22
CA LEU A 157 -18.16 -1.06 2.76
C LEU A 157 -18.67 -2.45 2.39
N GLN A 158 -19.99 -2.65 2.33
CA GLN A 158 -20.60 -3.88 1.86
C GLN A 158 -20.29 -4.13 0.37
N GLY A 159 -20.33 -3.08 -0.45
CA GLY A 159 -19.90 -3.14 -1.85
C GLY A 159 -18.43 -3.55 -1.98
N VAL A 160 -17.54 -2.90 -1.22
CA VAL A 160 -16.10 -3.26 -1.18
C VAL A 160 -15.92 -4.73 -0.79
N ARG A 161 -16.64 -5.21 0.23
CA ARG A 161 -16.57 -6.60 0.68
C ARG A 161 -17.02 -7.58 -0.41
N ALA A 162 -18.09 -7.26 -1.13
CA ALA A 162 -18.65 -8.11 -2.17
C ALA A 162 -17.77 -8.17 -3.43
N GLU A 163 -17.12 -7.06 -3.79
CA GLU A 163 -16.24 -6.95 -4.95
C GLU A 163 -14.82 -7.48 -4.69
N SER A 164 -14.42 -7.58 -3.42
CA SER A 164 -13.07 -7.98 -3.04
C SER A 164 -12.82 -9.47 -3.22
N THR A 165 -11.96 -9.81 -4.19
CA THR A 165 -11.35 -11.15 -4.29
C THR A 165 -10.18 -11.34 -3.32
N ASP A 166 -9.69 -10.24 -2.73
CA ASP A 166 -8.58 -10.22 -1.78
C ASP A 166 -9.06 -10.38 -0.33
N MET A 167 -8.68 -11.48 0.31
CA MET A 167 -9.04 -11.78 1.71
C MET A 167 -8.69 -10.64 2.71
N PRO A 168 -7.52 -9.96 2.62
CA PRO A 168 -7.20 -8.88 3.55
C PRO A 168 -8.12 -7.66 3.44
N LEU A 169 -8.52 -7.30 2.21
CA LEU A 169 -9.40 -6.17 1.95
C LEU A 169 -10.83 -6.48 2.42
N ALA A 170 -11.32 -7.70 2.15
CA ALA A 170 -12.60 -8.18 2.65
C ALA A 170 -12.64 -8.24 4.19
N LEU A 171 -11.57 -8.74 4.83
CA LEU A 171 -11.45 -8.74 6.29
C LEU A 171 -11.44 -7.32 6.86
N TYR A 172 -10.67 -6.41 6.26
CA TYR A 172 -10.58 -5.03 6.73
C TYR A 172 -11.93 -4.30 6.63
N SER A 173 -12.64 -4.47 5.50
CA SER A 173 -13.98 -3.89 5.32
C SER A 173 -14.98 -4.44 6.35
N THR A 174 -14.86 -5.71 6.75
CA THR A 174 -15.68 -6.31 7.82
C THR A 174 -15.38 -5.68 9.18
N ILE A 175 -14.10 -5.51 9.53
CA ILE A 175 -13.69 -4.81 10.76
C ILE A 175 -14.24 -3.38 10.78
N LEU A 176 -14.22 -2.67 9.65
CA LEU A 176 -14.78 -1.33 9.57
C LEU A 176 -16.31 -1.31 9.72
N LEU A 177 -17.02 -2.26 9.12
CA LEU A 177 -18.46 -2.43 9.31
C LEU A 177 -18.80 -2.62 10.79
N ASP A 178 -18.12 -3.56 11.46
CA ASP A 178 -18.32 -3.83 12.89
C ASP A 178 -18.02 -2.59 13.74
N ARG A 179 -16.95 -1.84 13.43
CA ARG A 179 -16.63 -0.59 14.15
C ARG A 179 -17.70 0.48 13.98
N ILE A 180 -18.27 0.60 12.79
CA ILE A 180 -19.31 1.58 12.51
C ILE A 180 -20.61 1.19 13.20
N ASP A 181 -20.86 -0.12 13.35
CA ASP A 181 -21.97 -0.66 14.14
C ASP A 181 -21.77 -0.47 15.66
N ASP A 182 -20.57 -0.74 16.19
CA ASP A 182 -20.27 -0.71 17.63
C ASP A 182 -20.03 0.71 18.18
N THR A 183 -19.43 1.62 17.40
CA THR A 183 -18.82 2.84 17.97
C THR A 183 -19.71 4.10 17.89
N PHE A 184 -20.81 4.10 17.14
CA PHE A 184 -21.63 5.32 16.94
C PHE A 184 -22.98 5.36 17.68
N SER A 185 -23.28 4.37 18.53
CA SER A 185 -24.36 4.49 19.53
C SER A 185 -23.99 5.44 20.70
N SER A 186 -22.70 5.55 21.03
CA SER A 186 -22.22 6.30 22.21
C SER A 186 -21.43 7.57 21.86
N VAL A 187 -20.61 7.58 20.81
CA VAL A 187 -19.78 8.77 20.46
C VAL A 187 -20.58 9.85 19.74
N CYS A 188 -21.52 9.50 18.85
CA CYS A 188 -22.51 10.47 18.36
C CYS A 188 -23.43 10.95 19.49
N ARG A 189 -23.68 10.15 20.53
CA ARG A 189 -24.40 10.62 21.73
C ARG A 189 -23.60 11.66 22.50
N ILE A 190 -22.27 11.54 22.58
CA ILE A 190 -21.41 12.51 23.27
C ILE A 190 -21.20 13.79 22.45
N LEU A 191 -21.13 13.70 21.13
CA LEU A 191 -21.02 14.87 20.24
C LEU A 191 -22.37 15.55 19.98
N CYS A 192 -23.49 14.82 19.91
CA CYS A 192 -24.83 15.39 19.83
C CYS A 192 -25.36 15.89 21.21
N ASN A 193 -25.04 15.24 22.34
CA ASN A 193 -25.43 15.76 23.67
C ASN A 193 -24.60 16.96 24.14
N ARG A 194 -23.52 17.33 23.43
CA ARG A 194 -22.82 18.61 23.65
C ARG A 194 -23.45 19.78 22.89
N GLY A 195 -24.50 19.54 22.10
CA GLY A 195 -25.23 20.56 21.33
C GLY A 195 -26.67 20.84 21.77
N LEU A 196 -27.23 20.08 22.72
CA LEU A 196 -28.60 20.31 23.22
C LEU A 196 -28.68 20.08 24.72
N GLY A 197 -28.37 21.13 25.48
CA GLY A 197 -28.67 21.25 26.90
C GLY A 197 -29.17 22.67 27.18
N TYR A 198 -30.49 22.84 27.14
CA TYR A 198 -31.30 23.90 27.75
C TYR A 198 -30.54 25.16 28.25
N ARG A 199 -30.64 26.24 27.47
CA ARG A 199 -31.37 27.46 27.82
C ARG A 199 -31.61 28.30 26.57
#